data_AF-A0A429MWQ1-F1
#
_entry.id   AF-A0A429MWQ1-F1
#
_cell.length_a   1.000
_cell.length_b   1.000
_cell.length_c   1.000
_cell.angle_alpha   90.00
_cell.angle_beta   90.00
_cell.angle_gamma   90.00
#
_symmetry.space_group_name_H-M   'P 1'
#
loop_
_entity.id
_entity.type
_entity.pdbx_description
1 polymer ?
#
loop_
_entity_poly.entity_id
_entity_poly.type
_entity_poly.pdbx_seq_one_letter_code
_entity_poly.pdbx_strand_id
1 'polypeptide(L)'
;MEEHLLTQKLQQRLRFSTRIQEAQAAVLIAITNENNPKVLLTRRSIHMNNHAGEVSFPGGKRDPSDTSNIVVALREAQEETALNPFDVQLLGD
;
A
#
# COMPACT_ATOMS: atom_id res chain seq x y z
N MET A 1 -2.42 -26.08 5.74
CA MET A 1 -1.95 -25.87 4.35
C MET A 1 -2.99 -25.00 3.62
N GLU A 2 -3.25 -23.79 4.13
CA GLU A 2 -4.25 -22.83 3.60
C GLU A 2 -3.62 -21.49 3.19
N GLU A 3 -2.34 -21.29 3.53
CA GLU A 3 -1.63 -20.00 3.58
C GLU A 3 -1.43 -19.31 2.22
N HIS A 4 -1.86 -19.93 1.11
CA HIS A 4 -1.65 -19.41 -0.24
C HIS A 4 -2.95 -19.18 -1.03
N LEU A 5 -4.12 -19.51 -0.47
CA LEU A 5 -5.38 -19.42 -1.19
C LEU A 5 -5.77 -17.96 -1.51
N LEU A 6 -5.47 -17.02 -0.60
CA LEU A 6 -5.79 -15.61 -0.79
C LEU A 6 -4.96 -15.00 -1.93
N THR A 7 -3.63 -15.11 -1.84
CA THR A 7 -2.71 -14.60 -2.87
C THR A 7 -3.06 -15.13 -4.25
N GLN A 8 -3.32 -16.43 -4.39
CA GLN A 8 -3.74 -17.03 -5.65
C GLN A 8 -5.08 -16.46 -6.15
N LYS A 9 -6.08 -16.33 -5.27
CA LYS A 9 -7.38 -15.73 -5.63
C LYS A 9 -7.23 -14.28 -6.09
N LEU A 10 -6.39 -13.49 -5.42
CA LEU A 10 -6.13 -12.10 -5.78
C LEU A 10 -5.43 -12.00 -7.13
N GLN A 11 -4.38 -12.79 -7.37
CA GLN A 11 -3.69 -12.85 -8.66
C GLN A 11 -4.62 -13.26 -9.82
N GLN A 12 -5.56 -14.17 -9.59
CA GLN A 12 -6.52 -14.60 -10.61
C GLN A 12 -7.59 -13.55 -10.92
N ARG A 13 -7.98 -12.73 -9.93
CA ARG A 13 -9.11 -11.79 -10.04
C ARG A 13 -8.71 -10.35 -10.31
N LEU A 14 -7.61 -9.89 -9.73
CA LEU A 14 -7.12 -8.54 -9.96
C LEU A 14 -6.55 -8.43 -11.37
N ARG A 15 -6.75 -7.25 -11.96
CA ARG A 15 -6.20 -6.87 -13.26
C ARG A 15 -5.48 -5.56 -13.04
N PHE A 16 -4.19 -5.57 -13.28
CA PHE A 16 -3.34 -4.38 -13.19
C PHE A 16 -3.22 -3.73 -14.56
N SER A 17 -3.02 -2.41 -14.57
CA SER A 17 -2.82 -1.69 -15.81
C SER A 17 -1.55 -2.20 -16.49
N THR A 18 -1.59 -2.41 -17.80
CA THR A 18 -0.38 -2.74 -18.57
C THR A 18 0.52 -1.52 -18.77
N ARG A 19 -0.01 -0.31 -18.54
CA ARG A 19 0.73 0.95 -18.65
C ARG A 19 0.71 1.67 -17.31
N ILE A 20 1.86 1.67 -16.66
CA ILE A 20 2.07 2.39 -15.41
C ILE A 20 2.39 3.84 -15.78
N GLN A 21 1.62 4.78 -15.24
CA GLN A 21 1.95 6.21 -15.30
C GLN A 21 2.52 6.63 -13.95
N GLU A 22 3.53 7.49 -13.98
CA GLU A 22 4.06 8.05 -12.74
C GLU A 22 3.02 8.96 -12.10
N ALA A 23 2.61 8.60 -10.89
CA ALA A 23 1.67 9.39 -10.12
C ALA A 23 2.40 10.39 -9.22
N GLN A 24 1.75 11.54 -8.97
CA GLN A 24 2.24 12.55 -8.02
C GLN A 24 2.16 12.06 -6.55
N ALA A 25 1.38 11.02 -6.29
CA ALA A 25 1.21 10.36 -5.01
C ALA A 25 0.84 8.89 -5.24
N ALA A 26 1.20 8.01 -4.30
CA ALA A 26 0.82 6.59 -4.34
C ALA A 26 0.42 6.12 -2.93
N VAL A 27 -0.44 5.11 -2.89
CA VAL A 27 -0.93 4.49 -1.66
C VAL A 27 -0.74 2.98 -1.69
N LEU A 28 -0.49 2.38 -0.54
CA LEU A 28 -0.38 0.93 -0.37
C LEU A 28 -1.70 0.36 0.14
N ILE A 29 -2.33 -0.52 -0.64
CA ILE A 29 -3.43 -1.37 -0.15
C ILE A 29 -2.83 -2.67 0.39
N ALA A 30 -2.42 -2.67 1.66
CA ALA A 30 -1.86 -3.85 2.30
C ALA A 30 -2.97 -4.74 2.88
N ILE A 31 -2.92 -6.03 2.54
CA ILE A 31 -3.86 -7.07 3.00
C ILE A 31 -3.08 -8.11 3.81
N THR A 32 -3.52 -8.41 5.02
CA THR A 32 -2.86 -9.41 5.88
C THR A 32 -3.10 -10.83 5.37
N ASN A 33 -2.07 -11.69 5.42
CA ASN A 33 -2.18 -13.10 5.05
C ASN A 33 -2.60 -13.96 6.27
N GLU A 34 -3.80 -13.72 6.77
CA GLU A 34 -4.41 -14.50 7.85
C GLU A 34 -5.77 -15.08 7.40
N ASN A 35 -6.32 -16.05 8.14
CA ASN A 35 -7.57 -16.73 7.75
C ASN A 35 -8.76 -15.79 7.54
N ASN A 36 -8.79 -14.67 8.28
CA ASN A 36 -9.74 -13.59 8.06
C ASN A 36 -8.97 -12.29 7.71
N PRO A 37 -8.66 -12.08 6.42
CA PRO A 37 -7.78 -11.01 5.97
C PRO A 37 -8.28 -9.64 6.40
N LYS A 38 -7.35 -8.79 6.81
CA LYS A 38 -7.61 -7.39 7.18
C LYS A 38 -6.90 -6.46 6.20
N VAL A 39 -7.39 -5.23 6.15
CA VAL A 39 -6.78 -4.15 5.37
C VAL A 39 -6.12 -3.17 6.33
N LEU A 40 -4.87 -2.82 6.06
CA LEU A 40 -4.14 -1.81 6.83
C LEU A 40 -4.64 -0.42 6.45
N LEU A 41 -5.04 0.35 7.46
CA LEU A 41 -5.45 1.75 7.33
C LEU A 41 -4.69 2.58 8.36
N THR A 42 -4.39 3.82 8.00
CA THR A 42 -3.83 4.84 8.89
C THR A 42 -4.89 5.84 9.28
N ARG A 43 -4.68 6.50 10.42
CA ARG A 43 -5.43 7.68 10.80
C ARG A 43 -4.49 8.85 10.80
N ARG A 44 -4.76 9.85 9.95
CA ARG A 44 -3.90 11.02 9.82
C ARG A 44 -3.84 11.78 11.13
N SER A 45 -2.66 12.30 11.47
CA SER A 45 -2.47 13.13 12.65
C SER A 45 -3.47 14.28 12.66
N ILE A 46 -4.06 14.54 13.82
CA ILE A 46 -5.01 15.64 14.03
C ILE A 46 -4.38 17.03 13.81
N HIS A 47 -3.04 17.11 13.75
CA HIS A 47 -2.29 18.36 13.59
C HIS A 47 -1.94 18.67 12.13
N MET A 48 -2.40 17.88 11.15
CA MET A 48 -2.16 18.18 9.73
C MET A 48 -3.12 19.23 9.19
N ASN A 49 -2.60 20.14 8.35
CA ASN A 49 -3.36 21.26 7.77
C ASN A 49 -4.54 20.83 6.86
N ASN A 50 -4.49 19.62 6.29
CA ASN A 50 -5.55 19.04 5.46
C ASN A 50 -5.93 17.63 5.96
N HIS A 51 -7.22 17.29 5.96
CA HIS A 51 -7.75 15.94 6.23
C HIS A 51 -7.38 15.38 7.63
N ALA A 52 -7.31 16.25 8.64
CA ALA A 52 -6.97 15.89 10.00
C ALA A 52 -7.93 14.82 10.57
N GLY A 53 -7.37 13.71 11.07
CA GLY A 53 -8.14 12.63 11.69
C GLY A 53 -8.87 11.70 10.74
N GLU A 54 -8.79 11.91 9.42
CA GLU A 54 -9.37 11.01 8.41
C GLU A 54 -8.66 9.66 8.38
N VAL A 55 -9.41 8.63 7.98
CA VAL A 55 -8.91 7.28 7.75
C VAL A 55 -8.46 7.17 6.29
N SER A 56 -7.24 6.72 6.06
CA SER A 56 -6.64 6.59 4.73
C SER A 56 -5.87 5.28 4.61
N PHE A 57 -5.53 4.90 3.39
CA PHE A 57 -4.44 3.95 3.18
C PHE A 57 -3.10 4.60 3.52
N PRO A 58 -2.09 3.82 3.97
CA PRO A 58 -0.72 4.30 4.04
C PRO A 58 -0.27 4.80 2.67
N GLY A 59 0.37 5.96 2.62
CA GLY A 59 0.81 6.54 1.36
C GLY A 59 0.92 8.06 1.39
N GLY A 60 1.52 8.59 0.34
CA GLY A 60 1.87 9.99 0.30
C GLY A 60 2.40 10.44 -1.05
N LYS A 61 3.05 11.59 -1.02
CA LYS A 61 3.54 12.26 -2.24
C LYS A 61 4.82 11.59 -2.73
N ARG A 62 5.04 11.67 -4.04
CA ARG A 62 6.28 11.23 -4.65
C ARG A 62 7.41 12.20 -4.30
N ASP A 63 8.54 11.64 -3.86
CA ASP A 63 9.79 12.35 -3.70
C ASP A 63 10.65 12.29 -4.98
N PRO A 64 11.55 13.25 -5.22
CA PRO A 64 12.40 13.26 -6.41
C PRO A 64 13.30 12.02 -6.58
N SER A 65 13.56 11.29 -5.49
CA SER A 65 14.37 10.06 -5.49
C SER A 65 13.54 8.80 -5.77
N ASP A 66 12.21 8.87 -5.76
CA ASP A 66 11.35 7.71 -5.93
C ASP A 66 11.31 7.26 -7.40
N THR A 67 11.68 6.01 -7.65
CA THR A 67 11.85 5.46 -9.01
C THR A 67 10.59 4.80 -9.58
N SER A 68 9.55 4.59 -8.77
CA SER A 68 8.27 4.00 -9.21
C SER A 68 7.15 4.30 -8.19
N ASN A 69 5.88 4.09 -8.58
CA ASN A 69 4.75 4.25 -7.65
C ASN A 69 4.84 3.27 -6.47
N ILE A 70 5.32 2.04 -6.71
CA ILE A 70 5.60 1.04 -5.67
C ILE A 70 6.58 1.59 -4.64
N VAL A 71 7.68 2.22 -5.08
CA VAL A 71 8.68 2.79 -4.16
C VAL A 71 8.06 3.90 -3.31
N VAL A 72 7.28 4.80 -3.90
CA VAL A 72 6.54 5.84 -3.15
C VAL A 72 5.66 5.20 -2.08
N ALA A 73 4.82 4.24 -2.46
CA ALA A 73 3.85 3.62 -1.55
C ALA A 73 4.52 2.83 -0.41
N LEU A 74 5.60 2.09 -0.70
CA LEU A 74 6.33 1.33 0.32
C LEU A 74 7.12 2.22 1.28
N ARG A 75 7.78 3.27 0.76
CA ARG A 75 8.50 4.25 1.59
C ARG A 75 7.54 4.92 2.57
N GLU A 76 6.44 5.46 2.07
CA GLU A 76 5.42 6.12 2.89
C GLU A 76 4.79 5.15 3.90
N ALA A 77 4.47 3.92 3.49
CA ALA A 77 3.94 2.92 4.42
C ALA A 77 4.93 2.57 5.53
N GLN A 78 6.23 2.48 5.23
CA GLN A 78 7.27 2.26 6.21
C GLN A 78 7.38 3.45 7.20
N GLU A 79 7.35 4.69 6.70
CA GLU A 79 7.41 5.89 7.54
C GLU A 79 6.19 6.03 8.46
N GLU A 80 4.98 5.78 7.94
CA GLU A 80 3.73 5.99 8.69
C GLU A 80 3.39 4.84 9.64
N THR A 81 3.77 3.60 9.30
CA THR A 81 3.30 2.40 10.03
C THR A 81 4.42 1.50 10.53
N ALA A 82 5.68 1.83 10.24
CA ALA A 82 6.85 0.97 10.46
C ALA A 82 6.78 -0.38 9.73
N LEU A 83 5.92 -0.52 8.70
CA LEU A 83 5.86 -1.71 7.87
C LEU A 83 7.19 -1.91 7.13
N ASN A 84 7.85 -3.03 7.39
CA ASN A 84 9.07 -3.38 6.69
C ASN A 84 8.76 -3.75 5.23
N PRO A 85 9.35 -3.07 4.23
CA PRO A 85 9.10 -3.38 2.82
C PRO A 85 9.41 -4.85 2.44
N PHE A 86 10.32 -5.52 3.16
CA PHE A 86 10.66 -6.92 2.91
C PHE A 86 9.59 -7.91 3.37
N ASP A 87 8.63 -7.48 4.20
CA ASP A 87 7.50 -8.31 4.62
C ASP A 87 6.31 -8.22 3.64
N VAL A 88 6.46 -7.43 2.57
CA VAL A 88 5.40 -7.18 1.58
C VAL A 88 5.62 -8.02 0.33
N GLN A 89 4.66 -8.88 0.01
CA GLN A 89 4.56 -9.51 -1.30
C GLN A 89 3.77 -8.62 -2.26
N LEU A 90 4.43 -8.08 -3.29
CA LEU A 90 3.78 -7.27 -4.31
C LEU A 90 2.94 -8.13 -5.25
N LEU A 91 1.69 -7.70 -5.48
CA LEU A 91 0.78 -8.34 -6.42
C LEU A 91 0.64 -7.55 -7.73
N GLY A 92 0.82 -6.22 -7.69
CA GLY A 92 0.80 -5.34 -8.85
C GLY A 92 0.83 -3.86 -8.46
N ASP A 93 0.81 -3.02 -9.50
CA ASP A 93 0.77 -1.54 -9.52
C ASP A 93 -0.23 -1.13 -10.62
#